data_AF-A0A5B8MRZ7-F1
#
_entry.id   AF-A0A5B8MRZ7-F1
#
_cell.length_a   1.000
_cell.length_b   1.000
_cell.length_c   1.000
_cell.angle_alpha   90.00
_cell.angle_beta   90.00
_cell.angle_gamma   90.00
#
_symmetry.space_group_name_H-M   'P 1'
#
loop_
_entity.id
_entity.type
_entity.pdbx_description
1 polymer ?
#
loop_
_entity_poly.entity_id
_entity_poly.type
_entity_poly.pdbx_seq_one_letter_code
_entity_poly.pdbx_strand_id
1 'polypeptide(L)'
;MAEERLGMESVVLATEVEGGEGVSAVKTKTSRYLSKEERRIATEMLLGGASIRAVSKKLHRALSSIHKVKCDLKQGLSWNVARTKTRKSKLDNDTCKRLIEDELEKNDGRITVAQIAKVLNCAPSTAHTWRKKQGFFKTWTKTLPKIGIHPV
;
A
#
# COMPACT_ATOMS: atom_id res chain seq x y z
N MET A 1 77.85 28.72 12.21
CA MET A 1 77.43 27.40 12.68
C MET A 1 75.94 27.28 12.38
N ALA A 2 75.59 26.30 11.56
CA ALA A 2 74.29 26.12 10.93
C ALA A 2 73.51 24.99 11.63
N GLU A 3 72.20 24.94 11.32
CA GLU A 3 71.22 23.90 11.67
C GLU A 3 70.63 24.02 13.10
N GLU A 4 69.32 23.92 13.36
CA GLU A 4 68.30 23.03 12.80
C GLU A 4 67.00 23.75 12.38
N ARG A 5 66.49 23.39 11.20
CA ARG A 5 65.09 23.57 10.80
C ARG A 5 64.36 22.26 11.06
N LEU A 6 63.43 22.24 12.01
CA LEU A 6 62.51 21.11 12.19
C LEU A 6 61.52 21.08 11.02
N GLY A 7 61.78 20.15 10.09
CA GLY A 7 60.90 19.80 8.99
C GLY A 7 59.65 19.10 9.51
N MET A 8 58.49 19.61 9.11
CA MET A 8 57.22 18.89 9.17
C MET A 8 57.24 17.81 8.10
N GLU A 9 57.60 16.58 8.47
CA GLU A 9 57.35 15.40 7.64
C GLU A 9 55.90 14.93 7.87
N SER A 10 55.00 15.34 6.99
CA SER A 10 53.69 14.70 6.87
C SER A 10 53.88 13.35 6.18
N VAL A 11 53.92 12.28 6.98
CA VAL A 11 53.85 10.90 6.48
C VAL A 11 52.48 10.69 5.83
N VAL A 12 52.45 10.77 4.51
CA VAL A 12 51.32 10.35 3.67
C VAL A 12 51.35 8.82 3.66
N LEU A 13 50.52 8.20 4.49
CA LEU A 13 50.30 6.75 4.42
C LEU A 13 49.45 6.45 3.19
N ALA A 14 50.11 6.10 2.10
CA ALA A 14 49.51 5.48 0.93
C ALA A 14 48.95 4.11 1.33
N THR A 15 47.64 4.02 1.53
CA THR A 15 46.95 2.74 1.48
C THR A 15 46.68 2.41 0.02
N GLU A 16 47.59 1.66 -0.57
CA GLU A 16 47.32 0.86 -1.76
C GLU A 16 46.28 -0.20 -1.40
N VAL A 17 45.14 -0.17 -2.09
CA VAL A 17 44.25 -1.33 -2.19
C VAL A 17 44.04 -1.58 -3.67
N GLU A 18 45.04 -2.21 -4.29
CA GLU A 18 44.85 -2.98 -5.51
C GLU A 18 44.12 -4.27 -5.15
N GLY A 19 43.08 -4.58 -5.93
CA GLY A 19 42.27 -5.78 -5.71
C GLY A 19 41.01 -5.76 -6.55
N GLY A 20 41.18 -5.59 -7.86
CA GLY A 20 40.13 -5.87 -8.83
C GLY A 20 39.86 -7.37 -8.88
N GLU A 21 38.86 -7.82 -8.13
CA GLU A 21 38.23 -9.12 -8.34
C GLU A 21 36.78 -8.91 -8.76
N GLY A 22 36.41 -9.61 -9.84
CA GLY A 22 35.24 -9.36 -10.66
C GLY A 22 33.97 -9.06 -9.86
N VAL A 23 33.51 -7.82 -9.97
CA VAL A 23 32.10 -7.50 -9.74
C VAL A 23 31.36 -8.19 -10.88
N SER A 24 31.07 -9.48 -10.69
CA SER A 24 29.93 -10.14 -11.33
C SER A 24 28.80 -9.15 -11.17
N ALA A 25 28.46 -8.48 -12.27
CA ALA A 25 27.49 -7.42 -12.29
C ALA A 25 26.15 -8.09 -12.01
N VAL A 26 25.86 -8.31 -10.72
CA VAL A 26 24.59 -8.86 -10.25
C VAL A 26 23.56 -7.84 -10.71
N LYS A 27 22.93 -8.16 -11.84
CA LYS A 27 22.01 -7.28 -12.54
C LYS A 27 20.98 -6.82 -11.52
N THR A 28 21.00 -5.53 -11.19
CA THR A 28 20.04 -4.96 -10.26
C THR A 28 18.64 -5.23 -10.79
N LYS A 29 17.80 -5.86 -9.96
CA LYS A 29 16.42 -6.18 -10.36
C LYS A 29 15.67 -4.86 -10.61
N THR A 30 15.29 -4.62 -11.87
CA THR A 30 14.67 -3.36 -12.34
C THR A 30 13.17 -3.26 -12.08
N SER A 31 12.56 -4.24 -11.38
CA SER A 31 11.14 -4.12 -11.00
C SER A 31 10.91 -2.86 -10.18
N ARG A 32 9.95 -2.03 -10.63
CA ARG A 32 9.60 -0.72 -10.06
C ARG A 32 9.19 -0.79 -8.58
N TYR A 33 8.77 -1.96 -8.10
CA TYR A 33 8.31 -2.16 -6.73
C TYR A 33 9.12 -3.25 -6.02
N LEU A 34 9.45 -2.99 -4.76
CA LEU A 34 9.98 -3.99 -3.84
C LEU A 34 8.86 -4.97 -3.47
N SER A 35 9.21 -6.25 -3.42
CA SER A 35 8.32 -7.28 -2.89
C SER A 35 8.03 -7.03 -1.40
N LYS A 36 7.01 -7.70 -0.85
CA LYS A 36 6.70 -7.61 0.59
C LYS A 36 7.89 -8.06 1.45
N GLU A 37 8.55 -9.13 1.03
CA GLU A 37 9.72 -9.67 1.72
C GLU A 37 10.93 -8.74 1.62
N GLU A 38 11.20 -8.18 0.44
CA GLU A 38 12.28 -7.19 0.28
C GLU A 38 12.03 -5.93 1.12
N ARG A 39 10.77 -5.49 1.27
CA ARG A 39 10.41 -4.37 2.15
C ARG A 39 10.62 -4.72 3.61
N ARG A 40 10.29 -5.94 4.04
CA ARG A 40 10.53 -6.43 5.39
C ARG A 40 12.02 -6.41 5.72
N ILE A 41 12.84 -7.06 4.89
CA ILE A 41 14.30 -7.14 5.08
C ILE A 41 14.93 -5.73 5.06
N ALA A 42 14.52 -4.87 4.11
CA ALA A 42 14.99 -3.49 4.07
C ALA A 42 14.63 -2.72 5.35
N THR A 43 13.43 -2.93 5.88
CA THR A 43 12.95 -2.28 7.10
C THR A 43 13.73 -2.74 8.32
N GLU A 44 13.88 -4.05 8.50
CA GLU A 44 14.65 -4.64 9.61
C GLU A 44 16.10 -4.14 9.61
N MET A 45 16.74 -4.09 8.44
CA MET A 45 18.10 -3.55 8.33
C MET A 45 18.19 -2.05 8.63
N LEU A 46 17.23 -1.25 8.17
CA LEU A 46 17.21 0.20 8.43
C LEU A 46 16.96 0.51 9.90
N LEU A 47 16.10 -0.27 10.57
CA LEU A 47 15.88 -0.18 12.01
C LEU A 47 17.12 -0.63 12.80
N GLY A 48 17.85 -1.63 12.29
CA GLY A 48 19.16 -2.05 12.81
C GLY A 48 20.33 -1.08 12.52
N GLY A 49 20.06 0.12 12.02
CA GLY A 49 21.07 1.15 11.78
C GLY A 49 21.88 1.01 10.49
N ALA A 50 21.53 0.08 9.60
CA ALA A 50 22.25 -0.08 8.34
C ALA A 50 22.07 1.14 7.41
N SER A 51 23.13 1.47 6.66
CA SER A 51 23.06 2.53 5.65
C SER A 51 22.23 2.09 4.43
N ILE A 52 21.62 3.06 3.73
CA ILE A 52 20.86 2.82 2.49
C ILE A 52 21.72 2.08 1.45
N ARG A 53 23.02 2.40 1.38
CA ARG A 53 23.96 1.78 0.45
C ARG A 53 24.19 0.31 0.77
N ALA A 54 24.32 -0.04 2.06
CA ALA A 54 24.45 -1.41 2.51
C ALA A 54 23.20 -2.25 2.17
N VAL A 55 22.01 -1.70 2.43
CA VAL A 55 20.74 -2.35 2.09
C VAL A 55 20.58 -2.54 0.57
N SER A 56 20.94 -1.52 -0.22
CA SER A 56 20.90 -1.59 -1.68
C SER A 56 21.83 -2.66 -2.25
N LYS A 57 23.04 -2.79 -1.70
CA LYS A 57 24.00 -3.85 -2.07
C LYS A 57 23.46 -5.24 -1.73
N LYS A 58 22.85 -5.41 -0.55
CA LYS A 58 22.30 -6.71 -0.11
C LYS A 58 21.09 -7.14 -0.92
N LEU A 59 20.17 -6.21 -1.24
CA LEU A 59 18.94 -6.52 -1.95
C LEU A 59 19.08 -6.42 -3.48
N HIS A 60 20.22 -5.94 -3.98
CA HIS A 60 20.46 -5.64 -5.40
C HIS A 60 19.36 -4.75 -6.00
N ARG A 61 18.93 -3.74 -5.24
CA ARG A 61 17.89 -2.79 -5.61
C ARG A 61 18.42 -1.37 -5.70
N ALA A 62 17.79 -0.55 -6.52
CA ALA A 62 18.13 0.86 -6.67
C ALA A 62 18.05 1.60 -5.33
N LEU A 63 19.01 2.52 -5.10
CA LEU A 63 19.09 3.36 -3.91
C LEU A 63 17.78 4.13 -3.67
N SER A 64 17.15 4.61 -4.74
CA SER A 64 15.87 5.33 -4.70
C SER A 64 14.72 4.49 -4.13
N SER A 65 14.70 3.18 -4.40
CA SER A 65 13.69 2.26 -3.86
C SER A 65 13.86 2.07 -2.35
N ILE A 66 15.11 1.91 -1.88
CA ILE A 66 15.42 1.79 -0.46
C ILE A 66 15.18 3.11 0.28
N HIS A 67 15.52 4.23 -0.34
CA HIS A 67 15.26 5.56 0.21
C HIS A 67 13.75 5.77 0.48
N LYS A 68 12.87 5.29 -0.42
CA LYS A 68 11.42 5.30 -0.18
C LYS A 68 11.02 4.50 1.05
N VAL A 69 11.61 3.32 1.28
CA VAL A 69 11.34 2.54 2.50
C VAL A 69 11.76 3.32 3.75
N LYS A 70 12.91 4.01 3.71
CA LYS A 70 13.32 4.89 4.82
C LYS A 70 12.33 6.02 5.06
N CYS A 71 11.79 6.64 4.01
CA CYS A 71 10.76 7.67 4.14
C CYS A 71 9.46 7.11 4.74
N ASP A 72 9.00 5.95 4.26
CA ASP A 72 7.81 5.26 4.77
C ASP A 72 7.96 4.98 6.28
N LEU A 73 9.15 4.53 6.73
CA LEU A 73 9.44 4.32 8.14
C LEU A 73 9.38 5.59 8.98
N LYS A 74 9.92 6.71 8.46
CA LYS A 74 9.83 8.01 9.13
C LYS A 74 8.39 8.51 9.25
N GLN A 75 7.51 8.11 8.34
CA GLN A 75 6.08 8.42 8.37
C GLN A 75 5.27 7.43 9.24
N GLY A 76 5.91 6.45 9.88
CA GLY A 76 5.24 5.43 10.67
C GLY A 76 4.46 4.40 9.84
N LEU A 77 4.71 4.33 8.53
CA LEU A 77 4.04 3.36 7.65
C LEU A 77 4.68 1.98 7.81
N SER A 78 3.85 0.98 8.11
CA SER A 78 4.31 -0.41 8.20
C SER A 78 4.66 -0.98 6.83
N TRP A 79 5.74 -1.77 6.77
CA TRP A 79 6.14 -2.54 5.59
C TRP A 79 5.05 -3.52 5.11
N ASN A 80 4.16 -3.93 6.02
CA ASN A 80 3.07 -4.87 5.74
C ASN A 80 1.90 -4.21 4.99
N VAL A 81 1.84 -2.88 4.93
CA VAL A 81 0.77 -2.18 4.20
C VAL A 81 0.87 -2.53 2.71
N ALA A 82 -0.19 -3.13 2.19
CA ALA A 82 -0.32 -3.39 0.77
C ALA A 82 -0.44 -2.04 0.05
N ARG A 83 0.46 -1.76 -0.89
CA ARG A 83 0.33 -0.60 -1.78
C ARG A 83 -0.76 -0.90 -2.79
N THR A 84 -2.01 -0.75 -2.40
CA THR A 84 -3.15 -0.87 -3.31
C THR A 84 -3.30 0.45 -4.09
N LYS A 85 -3.54 0.35 -5.40
CA LYS A 85 -3.92 1.51 -6.24
C LYS A 85 -5.40 1.88 -6.09
N THR A 86 -6.09 1.34 -5.10
CA THR A 86 -7.52 1.55 -4.93
C THR A 86 -7.75 2.94 -4.37
N ARG A 87 -8.11 3.88 -5.23
CA ARG A 87 -8.63 5.18 -4.82
C ARG A 87 -9.97 4.96 -4.11
N LYS A 88 -10.15 5.57 -2.93
CA LYS A 88 -11.47 5.64 -2.30
C LYS A 88 -12.43 6.35 -3.26
N SER A 89 -13.57 5.72 -3.56
CA SER A 89 -14.57 6.35 -4.43
C SER A 89 -15.26 7.47 -3.66
N LYS A 90 -15.80 8.47 -4.38
CA LYS A 90 -16.62 9.54 -3.76
C LYS A 90 -17.86 8.98 -3.03
N LEU A 91 -18.28 7.77 -3.40
CA LEU A 91 -19.44 7.09 -2.85
C LEU A 91 -19.12 6.27 -1.59
N ASP A 92 -17.83 6.07 -1.26
CA ASP A 92 -17.41 5.35 -0.04
C ASP A 92 -17.46 6.23 1.23
N ASN A 93 -18.09 7.41 1.15
CA ASN A 93 -18.27 8.29 2.29
C ASN A 93 -19.36 7.75 3.22
N ASP A 94 -19.17 7.90 4.54
CA ASP A 94 -20.13 7.46 5.56
C ASP A 94 -21.51 8.12 5.38
N THR A 95 -21.55 9.34 4.85
CA THR A 95 -22.80 10.05 4.53
C THR A 95 -23.63 9.31 3.49
N CYS A 96 -23.01 8.79 2.43
CA CYS A 96 -23.69 7.99 1.41
C CYS A 96 -24.24 6.70 1.99
N LYS A 97 -23.54 6.11 2.96
CA LYS A 97 -23.99 4.90 3.65
C LYS A 97 -25.23 5.19 4.51
N ARG A 98 -25.21 6.25 5.32
CA ARG A 98 -26.34 6.68 6.16
C ARG A 98 -27.58 7.00 5.34
N LEU A 99 -27.44 7.74 4.23
CA LEU A 99 -28.58 8.04 3.35
C LEU A 99 -29.27 6.78 2.82
N ILE A 100 -28.50 5.72 2.55
CA ILE A 100 -29.05 4.45 2.10
C ILE A 100 -29.65 3.65 3.27
N GLU A 101 -29.07 3.72 4.47
CA GLU A 101 -29.63 3.13 5.69
C GLU A 101 -30.98 3.78 6.05
N ASP A 102 -31.08 5.11 5.98
CA ASP A 102 -32.35 5.85 6.20
C ASP A 102 -33.43 5.43 5.18
N GLU A 103 -33.06 5.29 3.90
CA GLU A 103 -33.97 4.82 2.86
C GLU A 103 -34.31 3.33 3.01
N LEU A 104 -33.42 2.54 3.62
CA LEU A 104 -33.67 1.14 3.92
C LEU A 104 -34.69 0.99 5.05
N GLU A 105 -34.60 1.83 6.09
CA GLU A 105 -35.55 1.88 7.20
C GLU A 105 -36.96 2.29 6.74
N LYS A 106 -37.05 3.31 5.88
CA LYS A 106 -38.35 3.77 5.31
C LYS A 106 -39.04 2.73 4.43
N ASN A 107 -38.29 1.81 3.83
CA ASN A 107 -38.81 0.82 2.88
C ASN A 107 -38.83 -0.61 3.47
N ASP A 108 -39.02 -0.76 4.79
CA ASP A 108 -39.10 -2.06 5.48
C ASP A 108 -37.92 -3.01 5.18
N GLY A 109 -36.70 -2.46 5.11
CA GLY A 109 -35.51 -3.26 4.84
C GLY A 109 -35.34 -3.65 3.37
N ARG A 110 -36.07 -3.02 2.44
CA ARG A 110 -36.03 -3.34 0.99
C ARG A 110 -35.62 -2.14 0.16
N ILE A 111 -34.46 -2.22 -0.48
CA ILE A 111 -34.02 -1.22 -1.44
C ILE A 111 -33.56 -1.86 -2.75
N THR A 112 -34.07 -1.32 -3.87
CA THR A 112 -33.68 -1.74 -5.21
C THR A 112 -32.41 -1.03 -5.67
N VAL A 113 -31.70 -1.61 -6.64
CA VAL A 113 -30.50 -0.96 -7.22
C VAL A 113 -30.86 0.38 -7.88
N ALA A 114 -32.05 0.49 -8.46
CA ALA A 114 -32.54 1.74 -9.06
C ALA A 114 -32.75 2.84 -8.00
N GLN A 115 -33.26 2.50 -6.81
CA GLN A 115 -33.39 3.45 -5.71
C GLN A 115 -32.02 3.89 -5.18
N ILE A 116 -31.08 2.95 -4.98
CA ILE A 116 -29.70 3.29 -4.59
C ILE A 116 -29.06 4.24 -5.62
N ALA A 117 -29.25 3.96 -6.92
CA ALA A 117 -28.72 4.80 -7.99
C ALA A 117 -29.28 6.23 -7.95
N LYS A 118 -30.57 6.39 -7.66
CA LYS A 118 -31.21 7.70 -7.48
C LYS A 118 -30.66 8.45 -6.27
N VAL A 119 -30.58 7.80 -5.10
CA VAL A 119 -30.12 8.42 -3.85
C VAL A 119 -28.65 8.83 -3.95
N LEU A 120 -27.81 7.97 -4.51
CA LEU A 120 -26.37 8.24 -4.70
C LEU A 120 -26.06 9.07 -5.95
N ASN A 121 -27.08 9.46 -6.72
CA ASN A 121 -26.97 10.14 -8.02
C ASN A 121 -25.87 9.53 -8.92
N CYS A 122 -25.95 8.22 -9.14
CA CYS A 122 -24.94 7.48 -9.91
C CYS A 122 -25.57 6.47 -10.87
N ALA A 123 -24.75 5.92 -11.78
CA ALA A 123 -25.22 4.90 -12.71
C ALA A 123 -25.65 3.60 -11.99
N PRO A 124 -26.63 2.85 -12.51
CA PRO A 124 -27.09 1.59 -11.90
C PRO A 124 -25.97 0.55 -11.70
N SER A 125 -25.00 0.49 -12.61
CA SER A 125 -23.83 -0.38 -12.49
C SER A 125 -22.92 0.00 -11.31
N THR A 126 -22.75 1.30 -11.07
CA THR A 126 -22.01 1.85 -9.93
C THR A 126 -22.75 1.61 -8.62
N ALA A 127 -24.07 1.81 -8.60
CA ALA A 127 -24.91 1.49 -7.44
C ALA A 127 -24.85 -0.01 -7.10
N HIS A 128 -24.88 -0.89 -8.11
CA HIS A 128 -24.77 -2.33 -7.91
C HIS A 128 -23.42 -2.76 -7.34
N THR A 129 -22.32 -2.20 -7.85
CA THR A 129 -20.97 -2.47 -7.33
C THR A 129 -20.77 -1.91 -5.92
N TRP A 130 -21.26 -0.70 -5.65
CA TRP A 130 -21.27 -0.11 -4.32
C TRP A 130 -22.05 -0.98 -3.33
N ARG A 131 -23.26 -1.40 -3.70
CA ARG A 131 -24.11 -2.28 -2.88
C ARG A 131 -23.42 -3.59 -2.52
N LYS A 132 -22.75 -4.23 -3.50
CA LYS A 132 -21.95 -5.45 -3.27
C LYS A 132 -20.81 -5.20 -2.30
N LYS A 133 -20.10 -4.07 -2.45
CA LYS A 133 -18.98 -3.69 -1.58
C LYS A 133 -19.40 -3.45 -0.13
N GLN A 134 -20.58 -2.86 0.08
CA GLN A 134 -21.11 -2.56 1.41
C GLN A 134 -21.82 -3.74 2.08
N GLY A 135 -21.98 -4.88 1.39
CA GLY A 135 -22.60 -6.06 1.98
C GLY A 135 -24.13 -6.01 2.10
N PHE A 136 -24.80 -5.06 1.43
CA PHE A 136 -26.27 -4.99 1.36
C PHE A 136 -26.83 -6.10 0.44
N PHE A 137 -26.67 -7.36 0.81
CA PHE A 137 -27.26 -8.48 0.08
C PHE A 137 -28.74 -8.64 0.48
N LYS A 138 -29.57 -8.95 -0.52
CA LYS A 138 -31.04 -8.96 -0.47
C LYS A 138 -31.53 -9.78 0.75
N THR A 139 -32.30 -9.13 1.63
CA THR A 139 -33.31 -9.71 2.53
C THR A 139 -34.45 -10.30 1.69
N TRP A 140 -34.18 -11.41 0.99
CA TRP A 140 -35.18 -12.15 0.21
C TRP A 140 -35.71 -13.34 1.00
N THR A 141 -36.41 -13.05 2.10
CA THR A 141 -37.27 -14.03 2.78
C THR A 141 -38.54 -13.33 3.28
N LYS A 142 -39.46 -12.98 2.38
CA LYS A 142 -40.88 -13.06 2.74
C LYS A 142 -41.42 -14.28 2.01
N THR A 143 -41.66 -15.33 2.79
CA THR A 143 -42.71 -16.32 2.58
C THR A 143 -43.90 -15.63 1.92
N LEU A 144 -44.23 -16.02 0.68
CA LEU A 144 -45.50 -15.67 0.08
C LEU A 144 -46.59 -16.29 0.97
N PRO A 145 -47.64 -15.55 1.40
CA PRO A 145 -48.80 -16.20 1.98
C PRO A 145 -49.36 -17.17 0.92
N LYS A 146 -49.49 -18.45 1.28
CA LYS A 146 -50.18 -19.43 0.44
C LYS A 146 -51.58 -18.88 0.21
N ILE A 147 -51.86 -18.46 -1.02
CA ILE A 147 -53.21 -18.10 -1.45
C ILE A 147 -54.02 -19.38 -1.30
N GLY A 148 -54.84 -19.44 -0.25
CA GLY A 148 -55.79 -20.52 -0.03
C GLY A 148 -56.84 -20.44 -1.12
N ILE A 149 -56.72 -21.31 -2.12
CA ILE A 149 -57.79 -21.57 -3.08
C ILE A 149 -58.86 -22.32 -2.28
N HIS A 150 -59.93 -21.62 -1.90
CA HIS A 150 -61.15 -22.26 -1.41
C HIS A 150 -61.89 -22.80 -2.64
N PRO A 151 -62.12 -24.13 -2.76
CA PRO A 151 -63.04 -24.66 -3.76
C PRO A 151 -64.49 -24.28 -3.36
N VAL A 152 -65.25 -23.86 -4.36
CA VAL A 152 -66.71 -23.63 -4.32
C VAL A 152 -67.44 -24.95 -4.18
#